data_AF-A0A8I0FED6-F1
#
_entry.id   AF-A0A8I0FED6-F1
#
_cell.length_a   1.000
_cell.length_b   1.000
_cell.length_c   1.000
_cell.angle_alpha   90.00
_cell.angle_beta   90.00
_cell.angle_gamma   90.00
#
_symmetry.space_group_name_H-M   'P 1'
#
loop_
_entity.id
_entity.type
_entity.pdbx_description
1 polymer ?
#
loop_
_entity_poly.entity_id
_entity_poly.type
_entity_poly.pdbx_seq_one_letter_code
_entity_poly.pdbx_strand_id
1 'polypeptide(L)'
;MTLYNNTIIIMLMILGLYIIIHDKNLIKKMMGVSIFQASVLLFYISLGYITSSLPPILTENYHLYSNPIPHVLMLTAIVVGIVTFSVGLSIAVKIEEKYGAIDMNSSM
;
A
#
# COMPACT_ATOMS: atom_id res chain seq x y z
N MET A 1 -18.94 -5.34 12.02
CA MET A 1 -17.46 -5.27 11.99
C MET A 1 -16.90 -4.91 10.62
N THR A 2 -17.43 -5.49 9.53
CA THR A 2 -17.00 -5.22 8.15
C THR A 2 -17.21 -3.78 7.69
N LEU A 3 -18.34 -3.15 8.06
CA LEU A 3 -18.64 -1.76 7.66
C LEU A 3 -17.61 -0.75 8.23
N TYR A 4 -17.24 -0.90 9.51
CA TYR A 4 -16.28 -0.01 10.17
C TYR A 4 -14.88 -0.14 9.57
N ASN A 5 -14.44 -1.38 9.29
CA ASN A 5 -13.16 -1.64 8.64
C ASN A 5 -13.11 -0.99 7.25
N ASN A 6 -14.16 -1.17 6.44
CA ASN A 6 -14.22 -0.61 5.10
C ASN A 6 -14.23 0.93 5.11
N THR A 7 -14.92 1.57 6.05
CA THR A 7 -14.91 3.04 6.18
C THR A 7 -13.52 3.57 6.51
N ILE A 8 -12.78 2.94 7.43
CA ILE A 8 -11.41 3.34 7.77
C ILE A 8 -10.50 3.18 6.55
N ILE A 9 -10.61 2.06 5.84
CA ILE A 9 -9.81 1.79 4.64
C ILE A 9 -10.05 2.85 3.56
N ILE A 10 -11.30 3.22 3.31
CA ILE A 10 -11.66 4.26 2.33
C ILE A 10 -11.08 5.62 2.76
N MET A 11 -11.15 5.95 4.05
CA MET A 11 -10.57 7.18 4.58
C MET A 11 -9.05 7.21 4.42
N LEU A 12 -8.37 6.08 4.69
CA LEU A 12 -6.93 5.91 4.49
C LEU A 12 -6.54 6.06 3.01
N MET A 13 -7.36 5.50 2.11
CA MET A 13 -7.15 5.57 0.67
C MET A 13 -7.27 7.00 0.14
N ILE A 14 -8.28 7.75 0.59
CA ILE A 14 -8.47 9.17 0.26
C ILE A 14 -7.31 10.01 0.81
N LEU A 15 -6.85 9.74 2.04
CA LEU A 15 -5.72 10.43 2.65
C LEU A 15 -4.43 10.22 1.86
N GLY A 16 -4.14 8.97 1.46
CA GLY A 16 -2.97 8.64 0.62
C GLY A 16 -3.01 9.39 -0.72
N LEU A 17 -4.19 9.44 -1.37
CA LEU A 17 -4.37 10.17 -2.61
C LEU A 17 -4.22 11.69 -2.43
N TYR A 18 -4.71 12.23 -1.32
CA TYR A 18 -4.62 13.66 -0.99
C TYR A 18 -3.16 14.12 -0.87
N ILE A 19 -2.31 13.34 -0.18
CA ILE A 19 -0.87 13.64 -0.02
C ILE A 19 -0.17 13.71 -1.37
N ILE A 20 -0.47 12.77 -2.28
CA ILE A 20 0.14 12.71 -3.62
C ILE A 20 -0.17 13.97 -4.46
N ILE A 21 -1.38 14.49 -4.35
CA ILE A 21 -1.84 15.67 -5.11
C ILE A 21 -1.33 16.97 -4.48
N HIS A 22 -1.35 17.08 -3.15
CA HIS A 22 -1.11 18.34 -2.45
C HIS A 22 0.38 18.66 -2.27
N ASP A 23 1.21 17.67 -1.95
CA ASP A 23 2.62 17.92 -1.66
C ASP A 23 3.43 18.17 -2.93
N LYS A 24 4.31 19.17 -2.92
CA LYS A 24 5.25 19.47 -4.03
C LYS A 24 6.57 18.70 -3.93
N ASN A 25 6.91 18.27 -2.72
CA ASN A 25 8.12 17.53 -2.42
C ASN A 25 7.98 16.06 -2.86
N LEU A 26 8.93 15.58 -3.67
CA LEU A 26 8.92 14.23 -4.23
C LEU A 26 8.94 13.14 -3.14
N ILE A 27 9.67 13.34 -2.04
CA ILE A 27 9.77 12.37 -0.94
C ILE A 27 8.42 12.23 -0.23
N LYS A 28 7.73 13.36 0.02
CA LYS A 28 6.39 13.35 0.61
C LYS A 28 5.37 12.68 -0.30
N LYS A 29 5.45 12.92 -1.62
CA LYS A 29 4.61 12.19 -2.60
C LYS A 29 4.85 10.68 -2.53
N MET A 30 6.11 10.22 -2.42
CA MET A 30 6.41 8.79 -2.29
C MET A 30 5.81 8.19 -1.01
N MET A 31 5.83 8.93 0.11
CA MET A 31 5.12 8.51 1.33
C MET A 31 3.60 8.43 1.12
N GLY A 32 3.00 9.35 0.35
CA GLY A 32 1.59 9.27 -0.05
C GLY A 32 1.28 8.01 -0.86
N VAL A 33 2.15 7.64 -1.80
CA VAL A 33 2.03 6.40 -2.60
C VAL A 33 2.10 5.15 -1.72
N SER A 34 3.01 5.11 -0.73
CA SER A 34 3.11 3.94 0.17
C SER A 34 1.88 3.77 1.06
N ILE A 35 1.32 4.88 1.58
CA ILE A 35 0.07 4.88 2.36
C ILE A 35 -1.12 4.44 1.49
N PHE A 36 -1.21 4.93 0.25
CA PHE A 36 -2.24 4.51 -0.69
C PHE A 36 -2.15 3.00 -0.98
N GLN A 37 -0.94 2.49 -1.21
CA GLN A 37 -0.75 1.07 -1.44
C GLN A 37 -1.15 0.23 -0.21
N ALA A 38 -0.73 0.62 0.99
CA ALA A 38 -1.13 -0.07 2.23
C ALA A 38 -2.66 -0.10 2.41
N SER A 39 -3.35 0.98 2.04
CA SER A 39 -4.81 1.06 2.07
C SER A 39 -5.47 0.05 1.12
N VAL A 40 -4.95 -0.09 -0.10
CA VAL A 40 -5.42 -1.09 -1.08
C VAL A 40 -5.18 -2.52 -0.57
N LEU A 41 -4.05 -2.76 0.10
CA LEU A 41 -3.77 -4.07 0.69
C LEU A 41 -4.81 -4.41 1.77
N LEU A 42 -5.10 -3.48 2.68
CA LEU A 42 -6.10 -3.66 3.72
C LEU A 42 -7.51 -3.87 3.13
N PHE A 43 -7.85 -3.17 2.04
CA PHE A 43 -9.11 -3.38 1.32
C PHE A 43 -9.26 -4.82 0.84
N TYR A 44 -8.22 -5.36 0.20
CA TYR A 44 -8.23 -6.72 -0.33
C TYR A 44 -8.33 -7.78 0.77
N ILE A 45 -7.62 -7.56 1.89
CA ILE A 45 -7.71 -8.44 3.07
C ILE A 45 -9.13 -8.42 3.66
N SER A 46 -9.76 -7.24 3.74
CA SER A 46 -11.14 -7.09 4.23
C SER A 46 -12.14 -7.85 3.35
N LEU A 47 -11.95 -7.87 2.02
CA LEU A 47 -12.78 -8.63 1.08
C LEU A 47 -12.57 -10.15 1.20
N GLY A 48 -11.33 -10.59 1.46
CA GLY A 48 -10.97 -11.99 1.60
C GLY A 48 -11.24 -12.59 2.99
N TYR A 49 -11.69 -11.79 3.96
CA TYR A 49 -11.92 -12.23 5.32
C TYR A 49 -13.20 -13.07 5.44
N ILE A 50 -13.04 -14.33 5.85
CA ILE A 50 -14.13 -15.25 6.13
C ILE A 50 -14.15 -15.47 7.65
N THR A 51 -15.30 -15.23 8.30
CA THR A 51 -15.46 -15.44 9.74
C THR A 51 -15.10 -16.88 10.11
N SER A 52 -14.33 -17.08 11.19
CA SER A 52 -13.95 -18.40 11.75
C SER A 52 -13.06 -19.30 10.89
N SER A 53 -12.16 -18.70 10.10
CA SER A 53 -11.27 -19.44 9.22
C SER A 53 -9.81 -19.44 9.71
N LEU A 54 -9.14 -20.59 9.71
CA LEU A 54 -7.71 -20.67 10.00
C LEU A 54 -6.88 -20.23 8.79
N PRO A 55 -5.65 -19.73 8.99
CA PRO A 55 -4.69 -19.55 7.91
C PRO A 55 -4.58 -20.86 7.09
N PRO A 56 -4.38 -20.78 5.76
CA PRO A 56 -4.29 -21.95 4.88
C PRO A 56 -2.95 -22.70 5.09
N ILE A 57 -2.79 -23.29 6.28
CA ILE A 57 -1.65 -24.09 6.71
C ILE A 57 -2.22 -25.45 7.09
N LEU A 58 -1.82 -26.51 6.41
CA LEU A 58 -2.34 -27.86 6.66
C LEU A 58 -2.07 -28.28 8.11
N THR A 59 -3.14 -28.46 8.88
CA THR A 59 -3.09 -29.02 10.24
C THR A 59 -3.98 -30.25 10.30
N GLU A 60 -3.54 -31.31 10.98
CA GLU A 60 -4.14 -32.65 10.92
C GLU A 60 -5.60 -32.76 11.44
N ASN A 61 -6.19 -31.68 11.98
CA ASN A 61 -7.52 -31.72 12.63
C ASN A 61 -8.49 -30.57 12.26
N TYR A 62 -8.27 -29.83 11.16
CA TYR A 62 -9.16 -28.72 10.78
C TYR A 62 -9.65 -28.78 9.32
N HIS A 63 -10.95 -28.56 9.14
CA HIS A 63 -11.65 -28.62 7.85
C HIS A 63 -12.04 -27.24 7.27
N LEU A 64 -11.78 -26.14 7.99
CA LEU A 64 -12.11 -24.77 7.56
C LEU A 64 -10.83 -23.93 7.41
N TYR A 65 -10.36 -23.83 6.18
CA TYR A 65 -9.22 -23.01 5.78
C TYR A 65 -9.67 -21.71 5.11
N SER A 66 -8.87 -20.65 5.26
CA SER A 66 -9.10 -19.39 4.57
C SER A 66 -8.79 -19.54 3.10
N ASN A 67 -9.41 -18.73 2.26
CA ASN A 67 -9.13 -18.74 0.83
C ASN A 67 -7.62 -18.43 0.61
N PRO A 68 -6.84 -19.33 -0.01
CA PRO A 68 -5.41 -19.11 -0.23
C PRO A 68 -5.14 -18.07 -1.32
N ILE A 69 -6.13 -17.74 -2.16
CA ILE A 69 -5.98 -16.81 -3.29
C ILE A 69 -5.64 -15.39 -2.81
N PRO A 70 -6.42 -14.74 -1.91
CA PRO A 70 -6.05 -13.44 -1.35
C PRO A 70 -4.67 -13.44 -0.69
N HIS A 71 -4.33 -14.49 0.07
CA HIS A 71 -3.08 -14.55 0.83
C HIS A 71 -1.84 -14.47 -0.08
N VAL A 72 -1.81 -15.21 -1.18
CA VAL A 72 -0.71 -15.17 -2.14
C VAL A 72 -0.66 -13.84 -2.90
N LEU A 73 -1.82 -13.29 -3.29
CA LEU A 73 -1.90 -11.98 -3.95
C LEU A 73 -1.40 -10.84 -3.05
N MET A 74 -1.59 -10.93 -1.74
CA MET A 74 -1.07 -9.93 -0.81
C MET A 74 0.45 -9.97 -0.74
N LEU A 75 1.04 -11.17 -0.66
CA LEU A 75 2.48 -11.33 -0.61
C LEU A 75 3.16 -10.73 -1.85
N THR A 76 2.61 -10.98 -3.04
CA THR A 76 3.16 -10.42 -4.29
C THR A 76 2.99 -8.90 -4.35
N ALA A 77 1.82 -8.38 -3.95
CA ALA A 77 1.57 -6.94 -3.94
C ALA A 77 2.49 -6.19 -2.97
N ILE A 78 2.79 -6.76 -1.80
CA ILE A 78 3.75 -6.17 -0.84
C ILE A 78 5.14 -6.07 -1.46
N VAL A 79 5.64 -7.15 -2.06
CA VAL A 79 6.98 -7.17 -2.68
C VAL A 79 7.08 -6.14 -3.82
N VAL A 80 6.09 -6.12 -4.72
CA VAL A 80 6.04 -5.15 -5.82
C VAL A 80 6.02 -3.71 -5.28
N GLY A 81 5.30 -3.46 -4.19
CA GLY A 81 5.26 -2.14 -3.56
C GLY A 81 6.56 -1.62 -3.02
N ILE A 82 7.27 -2.47 -2.28
CA ILE A 82 8.57 -2.08 -1.72
C ILE A 82 9.54 -1.80 -2.86
N VAL A 83 9.52 -2.61 -3.93
CA VAL A 83 10.37 -2.40 -5.10
C VAL A 83 10.06 -1.08 -5.81
N THR A 84 8.78 -0.78 -6.06
CA THR A 84 8.41 0.49 -6.73
C THR A 84 8.69 1.70 -5.85
N PHE A 85 8.49 1.61 -4.53
CA PHE A 85 8.85 2.65 -3.58
C PHE A 85 10.36 2.90 -3.54
N SER A 86 11.18 1.85 -3.47
CA SER A 86 12.64 1.98 -3.48
C SER A 86 13.16 2.59 -4.78
N VAL A 87 12.63 2.17 -5.93
CA VAL A 87 13.00 2.75 -7.24
C VAL A 87 12.56 4.20 -7.33
N GLY A 88 11.33 4.52 -6.90
CA GLY A 88 10.81 5.88 -6.88
C GLY A 88 11.65 6.82 -6.00
N LEU A 89 12.05 6.35 -4.81
CA LEU A 89 12.91 7.12 -3.93
C LEU A 89 14.32 7.28 -4.50
N SER A 90 14.89 6.24 -5.13
CA SER A 90 16.19 6.33 -5.79
C SER A 90 16.19 7.39 -6.90
N ILE A 91 15.11 7.46 -7.68
CA ILE A 91 14.94 8.50 -8.69
C ILE A 91 14.81 9.88 -8.04
N ALA A 92 14.03 10.00 -6.96
CA ALA A 92 13.86 11.26 -6.25
C ALA A 92 15.20 11.81 -5.70
N VAL A 93 16.04 10.95 -5.10
CA VAL A 93 17.38 11.32 -4.63
C VAL A 93 18.28 11.74 -5.80
N LYS A 94 18.27 11.01 -6.92
CA LYS A 94 19.06 11.39 -8.11
C LYS A 94 18.62 12.72 -8.71
N ILE A 95 17.34 13.06 -8.64
CA ILE A 95 16.82 14.35 -9.08
C ILE A 95 17.32 15.45 -8.15
N GLU A 96 17.28 15.24 -6.83
CA GLU A 96 17.85 16.18 -5.87
C GLU A 96 19.34 16.44 -6.13
N GLU A 97 20.15 15.38 -6.27
CA GLU A 97 21.59 15.50 -6.52
C GLU A 97 21.91 16.30 -7.80
N LYS A 98 21.11 16.13 -8.86
CA LYS A 98 21.38 16.73 -10.17
C LYS A 98 20.80 18.13 -10.33
N TYR A 99 19.64 18.43 -9.73
CA TYR A 99 18.92 19.68 -9.90
C TYR A 99 18.94 20.58 -8.66
N GLY A 100 19.48 20.11 -7.52
CA GLY A 100 19.58 20.87 -6.27
C GLY A 100 18.23 21.27 -5.66
N ALA A 101 17.13 20.73 -6.20
CA ALA A 101 15.77 21.12 -5.91
C ALA A 101 14.89 19.88 -5.71
N ILE A 102 14.36 19.74 -4.50
CA ILE A 102 13.42 18.66 -4.13
C ILE A 102 11.97 19.03 -4.52
N ASP A 103 11.73 20.32 -4.84
CA ASP A 103 10.44 20.85 -5.23
C ASP A 103 10.27 20.85 -6.75
N MET A 104 9.14 20.33 -7.19
CA MET A 104 8.73 20.23 -8.61
C MET A 104 8.52 21.60 -9.31
N ASN A 105 8.83 22.73 -8.65
CA ASN A 105 8.55 24.08 -9.14
C ASN A 105 9.68 25.10 -8.95
N SER A 106 10.90 24.72 -8.53
CA SER A 106 11.99 25.69 -8.33
C SER A 106 12.95 25.84 -9.51
N SER A 107 12.56 25.44 -10.73
CA SER A 107 13.24 25.87 -11.95
C SER A 107 12.33 25.82 -13.19
N MET A 108 11.62 26.92 -13.42
CA MET A 108 11.34 27.49 -14.75
C MET A 108 11.82 28.93 -14.73
#